data_AF-A0AAW7KFF7-F1
#
_entry.id   AF-A0AAW7KFF7-F1
#
_cell.length_a   1.000
_cell.length_b   1.000
_cell.length_c   1.000
_cell.angle_alpha   90.00
_cell.angle_beta   90.00
_cell.angle_gamma   90.00
#
_symmetry.space_group_name_H-M   'P 1'
#
loop_
_entity.id
_entity.type
_entity.pdbx_description
1 polymer ?
#
loop_
_entity_poly.entity_id
_entity_poly.type
_entity_poly.pdbx_seq_one_letter_code
_entity_poly.pdbx_strand_id
1 'polypeptide(L)'
;DFDFNDQMPSDKDSSALAIAACGLLEADKLQAFPQAKELAKGMIYQLGEYYRTQNDSENEGLLLHGVYAHAEGKGIDEPNLWGDYFYMEALMRLAKPSWQRYW
;
A
#
# COMPACT_ATOMS: atom_id res chain seq x y z
N ASP A 1 9.17 -17.12 -4.88
CA ASP A 1 8.28 -16.37 -3.96
C ASP A 1 8.32 -16.88 -2.51
N PHE A 2 9.12 -17.92 -2.21
CA PHE A 2 9.41 -18.34 -0.82
C PHE A 2 10.93 -18.38 -0.56
N ASP A 3 11.68 -17.63 -1.36
CA ASP A 3 13.14 -17.69 -1.40
C ASP A 3 13.78 -16.72 -0.37
N PHE A 4 12.95 -15.99 0.38
CA PHE A 4 13.35 -14.97 1.35
C PHE A 4 12.87 -15.34 2.76
N ASN A 5 13.62 -14.88 3.76
CA ASN A 5 13.28 -15.03 5.18
C ASN A 5 13.84 -13.85 5.98
N ASP A 6 13.65 -13.82 7.30
CA ASP A 6 14.12 -12.71 8.13
C ASP A 6 15.64 -12.50 8.12
N GLN A 7 16.43 -13.52 7.76
CA GLN A 7 17.89 -13.45 7.65
C GLN A 7 18.36 -13.05 6.23
N MET A 8 17.52 -13.31 5.23
CA MET A 8 17.73 -12.92 3.82
C MET A 8 16.45 -12.25 3.32
N PRO A 9 16.19 -10.99 3.74
CA PRO A 9 14.96 -10.29 3.40
C PRO A 9 14.89 -10.00 1.89
N SER A 10 13.68 -10.03 1.36
CA SER A 10 13.39 -9.49 0.02
C SER A 10 13.24 -7.97 0.08
N ASP A 11 13.24 -7.35 -1.10
CA ASP A 11 12.74 -6.00 -1.30
C ASP A 11 11.30 -5.88 -0.78
N LYS A 12 10.97 -4.72 -0.23
CA LYS A 12 9.60 -4.43 0.21
C LYS A 12 8.74 -4.08 -0.99
N ASP A 13 7.45 -4.40 -0.91
CA ASP A 13 6.45 -3.93 -1.87
C ASP A 13 5.36 -3.14 -1.14
N SER A 14 5.50 -1.82 -1.15
CA SER A 14 4.54 -0.88 -0.55
C SER A 14 3.17 -0.94 -1.22
N SER A 15 3.13 -1.32 -2.51
CA SER A 15 1.88 -1.42 -3.27
C SER A 15 0.98 -2.54 -2.74
N ALA A 16 1.57 -3.68 -2.37
CA ALA A 16 0.84 -4.78 -1.73
C ALA A 16 0.20 -4.36 -0.40
N LEU A 17 0.91 -3.58 0.43
CA LEU A 17 0.39 -3.09 1.70
C LEU A 17 -0.78 -2.09 1.50
N ALA A 18 -0.68 -1.23 0.49
CA ALA A 18 -1.74 -0.29 0.12
C ALA A 18 -3.00 -1.03 -0.37
N ILE A 19 -2.84 -2.05 -1.22
CA ILE A 19 -3.93 -2.91 -1.72
C ILE A 19 -4.59 -3.66 -0.55
N ALA A 20 -3.80 -4.24 0.35
CA ALA A 20 -4.30 -4.96 1.52
C ALA A 20 -5.12 -4.04 2.44
N ALA A 21 -4.66 -2.80 2.65
CA ALA A 21 -5.41 -1.81 3.42
C ALA A 21 -6.78 -1.49 2.79
N CYS A 22 -6.86 -1.33 1.46
CA CYS A 22 -8.14 -1.16 0.77
C CYS A 22 -9.07 -2.37 0.94
N GLY A 23 -8.53 -3.59 0.85
CA GLY A 23 -9.28 -4.82 1.08
C GLY A 23 -9.84 -4.92 2.50
N LEU A 24 -9.05 -4.55 3.51
CA LEU A 24 -9.49 -4.51 4.91
C LEU A 24 -10.56 -3.44 5.14
N LEU A 25 -10.47 -2.27 4.50
CA LEU A 25 -11.55 -1.27 4.55
C LEU A 25 -12.84 -1.78 3.87
N GLU A 26 -12.74 -2.62 2.84
CA GLU A 26 -13.90 -3.30 2.28
C GLU A 26 -14.49 -4.32 3.26
N ALA A 27 -13.63 -5.14 3.88
CA ALA A 27 -14.04 -6.13 4.86
C ALA A 27 -14.74 -5.50 6.08
N ASP A 28 -14.28 -4.34 6.53
CA ASP A 28 -14.94 -3.54 7.58
C ASP A 28 -16.37 -3.16 7.18
N LYS A 29 -16.54 -2.61 5.97
CA LYS A 29 -17.86 -2.22 5.44
C LYS A 29 -18.83 -3.40 5.36
N LEU A 30 -18.32 -4.59 5.02
CA LEU A 30 -19.09 -5.83 4.95
C LEU A 30 -19.21 -6.56 6.30
N GLN A 31 -18.57 -6.03 7.36
CA GLN A 31 -18.49 -6.67 8.68
C GLN A 31 -17.93 -8.11 8.61
N ALA A 32 -17.06 -8.38 7.63
CA ALA A 32 -16.55 -9.71 7.32
C ALA A 32 -15.33 -10.10 8.16
N PHE A 33 -14.62 -9.13 8.74
CA PHE A 33 -13.42 -9.37 9.54
C PHE A 33 -13.35 -8.41 10.73
N PRO A 34 -13.29 -8.91 11.98
CA PRO A 34 -13.12 -8.07 13.16
C PRO A 34 -11.83 -7.26 13.08
N GLN A 35 -11.87 -6.00 13.54
CA GLN A 35 -10.70 -5.10 13.60
C GLN A 35 -10.10 -4.74 12.23
N ALA A 36 -10.79 -5.03 11.12
CA ALA A 36 -10.27 -4.77 9.78
C ALA A 36 -9.91 -3.29 9.57
N LYS A 37 -10.75 -2.38 10.08
CA LYS A 37 -10.51 -0.94 9.99
C LYS A 37 -9.27 -0.49 10.77
N GLU A 38 -9.10 -1.00 11.98
CA GLU A 38 -7.95 -0.69 12.84
C GLU A 38 -6.65 -1.15 12.18
N LEU A 39 -6.63 -2.36 11.63
CA LEU A 39 -5.48 -2.89 10.88
C LEU A 39 -5.20 -2.05 9.63
N ALA A 40 -6.23 -1.73 8.84
CA ALA A 40 -6.07 -0.90 7.65
C ALA A 40 -5.48 0.48 7.99
N LYS A 41 -5.97 1.12 9.06
CA LYS A 41 -5.41 2.38 9.57
C LYS A 41 -3.95 2.25 9.97
N GLY A 42 -3.58 1.16 10.64
CA GLY A 42 -2.19 0.87 11.00
C GLY A 42 -1.29 0.73 9.77
N MET A 43 -1.76 0.01 8.74
CA MET A 43 -1.05 -0.14 7.47
C MET A 43 -0.85 1.20 6.76
N ILE A 44 -1.91 2.00 6.63
CA ILE A 44 -1.87 3.32 5.98
C ILE A 44 -0.97 4.29 6.75
N TYR A 45 -0.97 4.22 8.09
CA TYR A 45 -0.06 4.99 8.91
C TYR A 45 1.40 4.62 8.64
N GLN A 46 1.74 3.32 8.61
CA GLN A 46 3.10 2.88 8.28
C GLN A 46 3.54 3.38 6.89
N LEU A 47 2.66 3.28 5.89
CA LEU A 47 2.92 3.82 4.55
C LEU A 47 3.20 5.33 4.58
N GLY A 48 2.35 6.10 5.26
CA GLY A 48 2.49 7.56 5.34
C GLY A 48 3.76 8.04 6.05
N GLU A 49 4.20 7.31 7.08
CA GLU A 49 5.37 7.68 7.88
C GLU A 49 6.69 7.24 7.24
N TYR A 50 6.75 6.02 6.70
CA TYR A 50 8.04 5.40 6.31
C TYR A 50 8.20 5.17 4.82
N TYR A 51 7.12 5.17 4.03
CA TYR A 51 7.16 4.82 2.61
C TYR A 51 6.71 5.97 1.71
N ARG A 52 6.10 7.03 2.26
CA ARG A 52 5.74 8.21 1.46
C ARG A 52 7.00 8.87 0.93
N THR A 53 6.97 9.31 -0.31
CA THR A 53 8.00 10.19 -0.86
C THR A 53 8.07 11.47 0.00
N GLN A 54 9.24 11.73 0.60
CA GLN A 54 9.52 12.94 1.37
C GLN A 54 10.80 13.57 0.86
N ASN A 55 10.74 14.86 0.53
CA ASN A 55 11.91 15.67 0.17
C ASN A 55 12.72 15.18 -1.04
N ASP A 56 12.10 14.44 -1.95
CA ASP A 56 12.66 14.09 -3.25
C ASP A 56 11.84 14.80 -4.34
N SER A 57 12.39 15.88 -4.90
CA SER A 57 11.71 16.69 -5.91
C SER A 57 11.74 16.07 -7.30
N GLU A 58 12.59 15.06 -7.53
CA GLU A 58 12.71 14.37 -8.81
C GLU A 58 11.80 13.15 -8.87
N ASN A 59 11.27 12.69 -7.73
CA ASN A 59 10.37 11.56 -7.64
C ASN A 59 8.89 12.00 -7.69
N GLU A 60 8.18 11.53 -8.70
CA GLU A 60 6.78 11.87 -8.95
C GLU A 60 5.78 10.93 -8.25
N GLY A 61 6.25 9.83 -7.66
CA GLY A 61 5.41 8.84 -6.98
C GLY A 61 5.01 9.27 -5.57
N LEU A 62 3.85 8.78 -5.10
CA LEU A 62 3.39 9.03 -3.72
C LEU A 62 4.02 8.06 -2.71
N LEU A 63 4.22 6.81 -3.11
CA LEU A 63 4.86 5.77 -2.31
C LEU A 63 6.15 5.25 -2.97
N LEU A 64 7.18 5.10 -2.14
CA LEU A 64 8.45 4.46 -2.44
C LEU A 64 8.39 2.95 -2.17
N HIS A 65 9.46 2.24 -2.54
CA HIS A 65 9.66 0.82 -2.22
C HIS A 65 8.57 -0.09 -2.76
N GLY A 66 8.15 0.12 -4.01
CA GLY A 66 7.30 -0.81 -4.74
C GLY A 66 8.13 -1.83 -5.51
N VAL A 67 7.53 -2.99 -5.82
CA VAL A 67 8.16 -4.02 -6.66
C VAL A 67 7.19 -4.42 -7.78
N TYR A 68 7.58 -4.25 -9.04
CA TYR A 68 6.75 -4.65 -10.18
C TYR A 68 6.91 -6.13 -10.55
N ALA A 69 8.13 -6.57 -10.87
CA ALA A 69 8.41 -7.95 -11.22
C ALA A 69 9.82 -8.35 -10.78
N HIS A 70 9.94 -8.80 -9.54
CA HIS A 70 11.24 -9.15 -8.91
C HIS A 70 12.03 -10.18 -9.73
N ALA A 71 11.37 -11.26 -10.20
CA ALA A 71 12.04 -12.32 -10.97
C ALA A 71 12.59 -11.84 -12.33
N GLU A 72 12.07 -10.73 -12.85
CA GLU A 72 12.51 -10.13 -14.11
C GLU A 72 13.45 -8.93 -13.91
N GLY A 73 13.74 -8.55 -12.66
CA GLY A 73 14.57 -7.39 -12.36
C GLY A 73 13.91 -6.05 -12.72
N LYS A 74 12.57 -5.97 -12.79
CA LYS A 74 11.85 -4.77 -13.25
C LYS A 74 11.14 -4.06 -12.11
N GLY A 75 11.30 -2.74 -12.07
CA GLY A 75 10.64 -1.85 -11.11
C GLY A 75 10.83 -2.32 -9.68
N ILE A 76 12.08 -2.62 -9.30
CA ILE A 76 12.46 -3.04 -7.95
C ILE A 76 12.85 -1.79 -7.18
N ASP A 77 12.27 -1.61 -6.00
CA ASP A 77 12.49 -0.45 -5.13
C ASP A 77 12.14 0.89 -5.80
N GLU A 78 11.06 0.89 -6.60
CA GLU A 78 10.59 2.05 -7.35
C GLU A 78 9.12 2.34 -7.02
N PRO A 79 8.67 3.61 -7.13
CA PRO A 79 7.25 3.91 -7.12
C PRO A 79 6.51 3.18 -8.24
N ASN A 80 5.24 2.85 -8.00
CA ASN A 80 4.38 2.30 -9.04
C ASN A 80 2.97 2.87 -8.97
N LEU A 81 2.36 2.99 -10.15
CA LEU A 81 1.08 3.71 -10.30
C LEU A 81 -0.06 3.05 -9.52
N TRP A 82 -0.08 1.73 -9.42
CA TRP A 82 -1.13 1.02 -8.67
C TRP A 82 -0.96 1.21 -7.16
N GLY A 83 0.26 1.20 -6.63
CA GLY A 83 0.53 1.50 -5.22
C GLY A 83 0.04 2.89 -4.83
N ASP A 84 0.37 3.90 -5.64
CA ASP A 84 -0.09 5.27 -5.44
C ASP A 84 -1.61 5.39 -5.48
N TYR A 85 -2.24 4.73 -6.46
CA TYR A 85 -3.68 4.71 -6.60
C TYR A 85 -4.37 4.10 -5.37
N PHE A 86 -3.96 2.90 -4.94
CA PHE A 86 -4.56 2.23 -3.78
C PHE A 86 -4.26 2.95 -2.46
N TYR A 87 -3.10 3.59 -2.35
CA TYR A 87 -2.78 4.42 -1.19
C TYR A 87 -3.72 5.62 -1.08
N MET A 88 -3.89 6.36 -2.17
CA MET A 88 -4.81 7.49 -2.23
C MET A 88 -6.26 7.06 -2.03
N GLU A 89 -6.65 5.92 -2.60
CA GLU A 89 -7.99 5.37 -2.39
C GLU A 89 -8.23 5.03 -0.91
N ALA A 90 -7.27 4.40 -0.24
CA ALA A 90 -7.38 4.06 1.18
C ALA A 90 -7.52 5.32 2.04
N LEU A 91 -6.72 6.35 1.76
CA LEU A 91 -6.84 7.68 2.38
C LEU A 91 -8.22 8.31 2.12
N MET A 92 -8.71 8.26 0.89
CA MET A 92 -10.01 8.81 0.52
C MET A 92 -11.17 8.08 1.20
N ARG A 93 -11.12 6.75 1.30
CA ARG A 93 -12.11 5.95 2.05
C ARG A 93 -12.13 6.33 3.53
N LEU A 94 -10.98 6.58 4.14
CA LEU A 94 -10.89 7.02 5.54
C LEU A 94 -11.37 8.47 5.74
N ALA A 95 -10.96 9.38 4.85
CA ALA A 95 -11.27 10.80 4.95
C ALA A 95 -12.74 11.11 4.60
N LYS A 96 -13.31 10.37 3.64
CA LYS A 96 -14.69 10.52 3.16
C LYS A 96 -15.39 9.16 3.06
N PRO A 97 -15.88 8.59 4.18
CA PRO A 97 -16.53 7.27 4.19
C PRO A 97 -17.78 7.14 3.30
N SER A 98 -18.39 8.27 2.92
CA SER A 98 -19.54 8.33 2.00
C SER A 98 -19.16 8.39 0.52
N TRP A 99 -17.87 8.38 0.19
CA TRP A 99 -17.41 8.39 -1.19
C TRP A 99 -17.85 7.11 -1.93
N GLN A 100 -18.52 7.28 -3.08
CA GLN A 100 -18.78 6.19 -4.01
C GLN A 100 -17.53 5.91 -4.82
N ARG A 101 -17.03 4.68 -4.68
CA ARG A 101 -15.84 4.18 -5.36
C ARG A 101 -16.16 3.85 -6.81
N TYR A 102 -15.12 3.69 -7.61
CA TYR A 102 -15.25 3.29 -9.01
C TYR A 102 -15.68 1.82 -9.18
N TRP A 103 -15.60 1.02 -8.11
CA TRP A 103 -16.07 -0.37 -8.03
C TRP A 103 -16.93 -0.64 -6.79
#